data_AF-A0A822BZ92-F1
#
_entry.id   AF-A0A822BZ92-F1
#
_cell.length_a   1.000
_cell.length_b   1.000
_cell.length_c   1.000
_cell.angle_alpha   90.00
_cell.angle_beta   90.00
_cell.angle_gamma   90.00
#
_symmetry.space_group_name_H-M   'P 1'
#
loop_
_entity.id
_entity.type
_entity.pdbx_description
1 polymer ?
#
loop_
_entity_poly.entity_id
_entity_poly.type
_entity_poly.pdbx_seq_one_letter_code
_entity_poly.pdbx_strand_id
1 'polypeptide(L)'
;ERIDSQFFGAACRYRLARLPIDKQNMLKTSFIEFLSKIISYENIEALTWNQVIQCIDMLKIKGLNEDCLFDEYTNIKSMFKTISDQSIPISDQVQAFVKKQNDITVTNICDDVTDVDDDYSTGAKRVRSDQLWMLLLSLTKSPNFKKLICFLYSLPCSNAYVESAFSQMKHLLSDKRSSMTTELISAELKIRLNSTLSCTELYKYILSSEDLLRAIKSDEKYTFKRKYV
;
A
#
# COMPACT_ATOMS: atom_id res chain seq x y z
N GLU A 1 -2.50 -8.21 20.95
CA GLU A 1 -2.57 -9.18 19.83
C GLU A 1 -1.26 -9.20 19.06
N ARG A 2 -0.91 -10.36 18.49
CA ARG A 2 0.44 -10.72 18.02
C ARG A 2 0.88 -9.94 16.77
N ILE A 3 1.85 -9.04 16.96
CA ILE A 3 2.63 -8.35 15.91
C ILE A 3 3.26 -9.36 14.91
N ASP A 4 3.49 -10.61 15.33
CA ASP A 4 4.09 -11.68 14.51
C ASP A 4 3.27 -12.11 13.29
N SER A 5 1.98 -11.76 13.24
CA SER A 5 1.03 -12.28 12.25
C SER A 5 0.73 -11.32 11.10
N GLN A 6 1.05 -10.03 11.26
CA GLN A 6 0.33 -8.96 10.54
C GLN A 6 0.93 -8.62 9.17
N PHE A 7 2.23 -8.82 8.96
CA PHE A 7 2.89 -8.27 7.76
C PHE A 7 3.32 -9.30 6.71
N PHE A 8 3.24 -10.59 7.01
CA PHE A 8 3.73 -11.64 6.12
C PHE A 8 2.58 -12.34 5.40
N GLY A 9 2.46 -12.10 4.09
CA GLY A 9 1.56 -12.86 3.22
C GLY A 9 1.89 -14.35 3.20
N ALA A 10 0.97 -15.18 2.69
CA ALA A 10 1.10 -16.65 2.72
C ALA A 10 2.44 -17.16 2.14
N ALA A 11 2.87 -16.61 1.01
CA ALA A 11 4.15 -16.97 0.39
C ALA A 11 5.36 -16.68 1.28
N CYS A 12 5.35 -15.55 2.01
CA CYS A 12 6.42 -15.19 2.93
C CYS A 12 6.42 -16.11 4.15
N ARG A 13 5.24 -16.45 4.69
CA ARG A 13 5.10 -17.44 5.78
C ARG A 13 5.64 -18.82 5.41
N TYR A 14 5.33 -19.32 4.21
CA TYR A 14 5.85 -20.60 3.73
C TYR A 14 7.38 -20.61 3.61
N ARG A 15 7.99 -19.47 3.25
CA ARG A 15 9.46 -19.36 3.18
C ARG A 15 10.08 -19.30 4.56
N LEU A 16 9.54 -18.47 5.46
CA LEU A 16 10.02 -18.38 6.84
C LEU A 16 9.95 -19.76 7.52
N ALA A 17 8.85 -20.50 7.36
CA ALA A 17 8.67 -21.82 7.94
C ALA A 17 9.74 -22.86 7.51
N ARG A 18 10.44 -22.64 6.39
CA ARG A 18 11.53 -23.52 5.92
C ARG A 18 12.89 -23.21 6.57
N LEU A 19 13.00 -22.13 7.31
CA LEU A 19 14.23 -21.71 7.98
C LEU A 19 14.24 -22.19 9.45
N PRO A 20 15.41 -22.35 10.07
CA PRO A 20 15.53 -22.56 11.52
C PRO A 20 14.83 -21.46 12.31
N ILE A 21 14.27 -21.79 13.49
CA ILE A 21 13.46 -20.88 14.31
C ILE A 21 14.22 -19.58 14.64
N ASP A 22 15.52 -19.67 14.90
CA ASP A 22 16.36 -18.51 15.22
C ASP A 22 16.49 -17.56 14.04
N LYS A 23 16.67 -18.10 12.82
CA LYS A 23 16.71 -17.31 11.59
C LYS A 23 15.35 -16.68 11.28
N GLN A 24 14.25 -17.38 11.58
CA GLN A 24 12.91 -16.81 11.40
C GLN A 24 12.71 -15.59 12.31
N ASN A 25 13.04 -15.72 13.58
CA ASN A 25 12.88 -14.63 14.55
C ASN A 25 13.77 -13.43 14.18
N MET A 26 15.03 -13.68 13.81
CA MET A 26 15.94 -12.64 13.35
C MET A 26 15.39 -11.88 12.14
N LEU A 27 14.90 -12.58 11.10
CA LEU A 27 14.34 -11.94 9.91
C LEU A 27 13.06 -11.17 10.20
N LYS A 28 12.18 -11.69 11.07
CA LYS A 28 10.97 -10.99 11.50
C LYS A 28 11.31 -9.68 12.20
N THR A 29 12.21 -9.73 13.18
CA THR A 29 12.67 -8.54 13.91
C THR A 29 13.29 -7.52 12.95
N SER A 30 14.20 -7.96 12.08
CA SER A 30 14.85 -7.06 11.11
C SER A 30 13.84 -6.42 10.15
N PHE A 31 12.79 -7.15 9.75
CA PHE A 31 11.77 -6.59 8.87
C PHE A 31 10.85 -5.61 9.59
N ILE A 32 10.47 -5.89 10.83
CA ILE A 32 9.68 -4.96 11.66
C ILE A 32 10.48 -3.68 11.88
N GLU A 33 11.75 -3.78 12.24
CA GLU A 33 12.63 -2.62 12.39
C GLU A 33 12.74 -1.81 11.09
N PHE A 34 12.89 -2.49 9.95
CA PHE A 34 12.91 -1.85 8.64
C PHE A 34 11.61 -1.10 8.37
N LEU A 35 10.45 -1.75 8.54
CA LEU A 35 9.14 -1.12 8.36
C LEU A 35 8.95 0.08 9.30
N SER A 36 9.31 -0.07 10.57
CA SER A 36 9.23 1.03 11.54
C SER A 36 10.06 2.23 11.10
N LYS A 37 11.26 2.03 10.53
CA LYS A 37 12.08 3.14 9.99
C LYS A 37 11.45 3.79 8.76
N ILE A 38 10.85 3.01 7.86
CA ILE A 38 10.14 3.54 6.69
C ILE A 38 8.93 4.36 7.11
N ILE A 39 8.18 3.92 8.13
CA ILE A 39 6.94 4.56 8.59
C ILE A 39 7.22 5.75 9.52
N SER A 40 8.25 5.69 10.37
CA SER A 40 8.51 6.74 11.37
C SER A 40 9.15 7.99 10.78
N TYR A 41 9.65 7.93 9.54
CA TYR A 41 10.37 8.97 8.76
C TYR A 41 11.60 9.62 9.41
N GLU A 42 11.65 9.74 10.73
CA GLU A 42 12.75 10.29 11.56
C GLU A 42 14.07 9.51 11.39
N ASN A 43 14.03 8.35 10.72
CA ASN A 43 15.15 7.42 10.64
C ASN A 43 15.51 6.99 9.21
N ILE A 44 15.14 7.76 8.17
CA ILE A 44 15.59 7.45 6.79
C ILE A 44 17.13 7.46 6.72
N GLU A 45 17.81 8.34 7.47
CA GLU A 45 19.27 8.33 7.56
C GLU A 45 19.82 7.04 8.19
N ALA A 46 19.12 6.50 9.19
CA ALA A 46 19.46 5.26 9.86
C ALA A 46 19.07 4.00 9.07
N LEU A 47 18.46 4.15 7.88
CA LEU A 47 18.16 3.05 6.97
C LEU A 47 19.45 2.55 6.34
N THR A 48 19.78 1.28 6.57
CA THR A 48 20.98 0.64 6.01
C THR A 48 20.65 -0.19 4.79
N TRP A 49 21.63 -0.32 3.88
CA TRP A 49 21.47 -1.16 2.68
C TRP A 49 21.18 -2.63 3.01
N ASN A 50 21.82 -3.16 4.06
CA ASN A 50 21.58 -4.52 4.53
C ASN A 50 20.10 -4.77 4.89
N GLN A 51 19.43 -3.79 5.51
CA GLN A 51 18.00 -3.91 5.81
C GLN A 51 17.14 -3.93 4.55
N VAL A 52 17.51 -3.14 3.53
CA VAL A 52 16.82 -3.11 2.22
C VAL A 52 16.94 -4.47 1.51
N ILE A 53 18.15 -5.03 1.43
CA ILE A 53 18.39 -6.34 0.79
C ILE A 53 17.66 -7.46 1.51
N GLN A 54 17.77 -7.53 2.84
CA GLN A 54 17.07 -8.57 3.62
C GLN A 54 15.55 -8.50 3.42
N CYS A 55 14.99 -7.29 3.36
CA CYS A 55 13.58 -7.08 3.07
C CYS A 55 13.20 -7.62 1.68
N ILE A 56 13.98 -7.28 0.66
CA ILE A 56 13.72 -7.71 -0.73
C ILE A 56 13.87 -9.22 -0.89
N ASP A 57 14.88 -9.81 -0.28
CA ASP A 57 15.09 -11.25 -0.30
C ASP A 57 13.93 -12.00 0.34
N MET A 58 13.41 -11.46 1.43
CA MET A 58 12.29 -12.05 2.14
C MET A 58 10.98 -11.91 1.33
N LEU A 59 10.70 -10.71 0.79
CA LEU A 59 9.46 -10.42 0.06
C LEU A 59 9.46 -10.99 -1.37
N LYS A 60 10.62 -11.09 -2.03
CA LYS A 60 10.80 -11.41 -3.46
C LYS A 60 9.85 -10.63 -4.36
N ILE A 61 9.90 -9.31 -4.26
CA ILE A 61 9.12 -8.41 -5.09
C ILE A 61 9.54 -8.61 -6.55
N LYS A 62 8.57 -8.90 -7.43
CA LYS A 62 8.84 -9.20 -8.84
C LYS A 62 9.24 -7.94 -9.61
N GLY A 63 10.21 -8.08 -10.52
CA GLY A 63 10.60 -7.01 -11.45
C GLY A 63 11.37 -5.86 -10.81
N LEU A 64 12.05 -6.12 -9.69
CA LEU A 64 13.11 -5.26 -9.16
C LEU A 64 14.43 -5.59 -9.86
N ASN A 65 15.17 -4.56 -10.25
CA ASN A 65 16.58 -4.67 -10.63
C ASN A 65 17.44 -4.27 -9.42
N GLU A 66 18.16 -5.22 -8.84
CA GLU A 66 18.97 -5.04 -7.63
C GLU A 66 20.16 -4.09 -7.86
N ASP A 67 20.77 -4.12 -9.05
CA ASP A 67 21.92 -3.26 -9.39
C ASP A 67 21.49 -1.79 -9.41
N CYS A 68 20.38 -1.49 -10.10
CA CYS A 68 19.83 -0.12 -10.12
C CYS A 68 19.29 0.31 -8.75
N LEU A 69 18.85 -0.63 -7.92
CA LEU A 69 18.24 -0.31 -6.64
C LEU A 69 19.25 0.28 -5.65
N PHE A 70 20.51 -0.15 -5.67
CA PHE A 70 21.53 0.43 -4.79
C PHE A 70 21.79 1.91 -5.12
N ASP A 71 21.90 2.23 -6.42
CA ASP A 71 22.03 3.61 -6.89
C ASP A 71 20.80 4.45 -6.51
N GLU A 72 19.59 3.89 -6.66
CA GLU A 72 18.36 4.55 -6.23
C GLU A 72 18.31 4.79 -4.71
N TYR A 73 18.76 3.82 -3.91
CA TYR A 73 18.87 3.93 -2.46
C TYR A 73 19.83 5.06 -2.05
N THR A 74 21.01 5.14 -2.66
CA THR A 74 21.99 6.20 -2.35
C THR A 74 21.46 7.58 -2.77
N ASN A 75 20.83 7.67 -3.93
CA ASN A 75 20.19 8.90 -4.42
C ASN A 75 19.09 9.39 -3.48
N ILE A 76 18.22 8.50 -2.98
CA ILE A 76 17.17 8.85 -2.02
C ILE A 76 17.77 9.36 -0.71
N LYS A 77 18.80 8.71 -0.17
CA LYS A 77 19.46 9.18 1.06
C LYS A 77 20.13 10.54 0.87
N SER A 78 20.79 10.74 -0.26
CA SER A 78 21.39 12.04 -0.59
C SER A 78 20.33 13.14 -0.74
N MET A 79 19.19 12.82 -1.35
CA MET A 79 18.09 13.77 -1.51
C MET A 79 17.45 14.10 -0.17
N PHE A 80 17.19 13.10 0.67
CA PHE A 80 16.67 13.32 2.03
C PHE A 80 17.60 14.25 2.84
N LYS A 81 18.91 13.99 2.79
CA LYS A 81 19.90 14.87 3.43
C LYS A 81 19.84 16.30 2.88
N THR A 82 19.73 16.44 1.56
CA THR A 82 19.62 17.76 0.90
C THR A 82 18.37 18.53 1.35
N ILE A 83 17.25 17.83 1.56
CA ILE A 83 16.00 18.42 2.07
C ILE A 83 16.14 18.78 3.55
N SER A 84 16.81 17.92 4.34
CA SER A 84 17.03 18.11 5.77
C SER A 84 18.01 19.24 6.09
N ASP A 85 19.01 19.46 5.23
CA ASP A 85 20.04 20.50 5.39
C ASP A 85 19.52 21.90 4.96
N GLN A 86 18.34 21.99 4.34
CA GLN A 86 17.73 23.27 4.02
C GLN A 86 17.24 23.98 5.28
N SER A 87 17.28 25.32 5.27
CA SER A 87 16.79 26.14 6.37
C SER A 87 15.26 26.05 6.58
N ILE A 88 14.54 25.42 5.65
CA ILE A 88 13.09 25.23 5.71
C ILE A 88 12.79 23.88 6.35
N PRO A 89 11.92 23.80 7.39
CA PRO A 89 11.53 22.54 7.99
C PRO A 89 10.96 21.55 6.96
N ILE A 90 11.32 20.26 7.09
CA ILE A 90 10.81 19.18 6.22
C ILE A 90 9.27 19.19 6.19
N SER A 91 8.63 19.51 7.31
CA SER A 91 7.17 19.60 7.42
C SER A 91 6.57 20.65 6.49
N ASP A 92 7.19 21.83 6.40
CA ASP A 92 6.72 22.89 5.53
C ASP A 92 6.97 22.55 4.05
N GLN A 93 8.11 21.91 3.75
CA GLN A 93 8.42 21.45 2.39
C GLN A 93 7.41 20.39 1.90
N VAL A 94 7.07 19.41 2.74
CA VAL A 94 6.08 18.37 2.40
C VAL A 94 4.68 18.98 2.25
N GLN A 95 4.26 19.88 3.15
CA GLN A 95 2.97 20.55 3.03
C GLN A 95 2.86 21.39 1.75
N ALA A 96 3.91 22.13 1.40
CA ALA A 96 3.95 22.91 0.16
C ALA A 96 3.83 21.99 -1.08
N PHE A 97 4.49 20.83 -1.06
CA PHE A 97 4.37 19.84 -2.13
C PHE A 97 2.96 19.25 -2.23
N VAL A 98 2.37 18.83 -1.10
CA VAL A 98 1.01 18.26 -1.07
C VAL A 98 -0.02 19.27 -1.56
N LYS A 99 0.08 20.54 -1.10
CA LYS A 99 -0.80 21.61 -1.58
C LYS A 99 -0.69 21.80 -3.09
N LYS A 100 0.53 21.86 -3.62
CA LYS A 100 0.77 21.96 -5.07
C LYS A 100 0.18 20.79 -5.84
N GLN A 101 0.23 19.56 -5.32
CA GLN A 101 -0.38 18.40 -5.95
C GLN A 101 -1.92 18.50 -5.93
N ASN A 102 -2.52 18.85 -4.79
CA ASN A 102 -3.98 18.98 -4.68
C ASN A 102 -4.53 20.09 -5.59
N ASP A 103 -3.83 21.22 -5.72
CA ASP A 103 -4.22 22.30 -6.65
C ASP A 103 -4.23 21.83 -8.12
N ILE A 104 -3.42 20.81 -8.47
CA ILE A 104 -3.43 20.15 -9.78
C ILE A 104 -4.61 19.15 -9.86
N THR A 105 -4.86 18.37 -8.82
CA THR A 105 -5.91 17.32 -8.80
C THR A 105 -7.34 17.88 -8.74
N VAL A 106 -7.57 19.05 -8.15
CA VAL A 106 -8.91 19.71 -8.10
C VAL A 106 -9.44 20.06 -9.50
N THR A 107 -8.58 20.06 -10.53
CA THR A 107 -9.03 20.19 -11.93
C THR A 107 -9.49 18.88 -12.59
N ASN A 108 -9.33 17.72 -11.94
CA ASN A 108 -9.71 16.41 -12.48
C ASN A 108 -10.31 15.46 -11.42
N ILE A 109 -11.61 15.65 -11.16
CA ILE A 109 -12.63 14.69 -10.69
C ILE A 109 -12.50 14.09 -9.27
N CYS A 110 -13.67 14.09 -8.61
CA CYS A 110 -14.16 13.43 -7.39
C CYS A 110 -13.61 13.93 -6.04
N ASP A 111 -14.35 14.89 -5.48
CA ASP A 111 -14.69 14.92 -4.05
C ASP A 111 -15.09 13.51 -3.60
N ASP A 112 -14.29 12.87 -2.74
CA ASP A 112 -14.70 12.45 -1.39
C ASP A 112 -13.54 11.73 -0.67
N VAL A 113 -13.58 11.78 0.66
CA VAL A 113 -12.57 11.38 1.65
C VAL A 113 -11.40 12.36 1.80
N THR A 114 -11.73 13.61 2.15
CA THR A 114 -10.88 14.31 3.10
C THR A 114 -11.14 13.70 4.48
N ASP A 115 -10.34 12.71 4.88
CA ASP A 115 -10.06 12.49 6.30
C ASP A 115 -9.29 13.72 6.78
N VAL A 116 -10.04 14.79 7.07
CA VAL A 116 -9.53 15.95 7.79
C VAL A 116 -9.43 15.51 9.25
N ASP A 117 -8.33 14.85 9.59
CA ASP A 117 -7.83 14.84 10.97
C ASP A 117 -7.36 16.27 11.31
N ASP A 118 -8.32 17.20 11.46
CA ASP A 118 -8.10 18.51 12.05
C ASP A 118 -8.04 18.34 13.57
N ASP A 119 -6.95 17.73 14.06
CA ASP A 119 -6.55 17.90 15.45
C ASP A 119 -5.71 19.18 15.56
N TYR A 120 -6.42 20.31 15.69
CA TYR A 120 -5.87 21.58 16.13
C TYR A 120 -5.53 21.50 17.63
N SER A 121 -4.53 20.70 18.00
CA SER A 121 -3.92 20.83 19.31
C SER A 121 -2.43 20.47 19.31
N THR A 122 -1.61 21.48 19.60
CA THR A 122 -0.15 21.42 19.89
C THR A 122 0.81 21.48 18.68
N GLY A 123 0.98 22.68 18.10
CA GLY A 123 2.28 23.30 17.72
C GLY A 123 3.30 22.62 16.78
N ALA A 124 3.19 21.34 16.47
CA ALA A 124 4.09 20.61 15.59
C ALA A 124 3.29 20.05 14.41
N LYS A 125 3.49 20.64 13.23
CA LYS A 125 2.93 20.15 11.97
C LYS A 125 3.41 18.71 11.73
N ARG A 126 2.55 17.72 12.03
CA ARG A 126 2.87 16.30 11.87
C ARG A 126 2.90 15.94 10.40
N VAL A 127 4.03 15.44 9.93
CA VAL A 127 4.19 14.96 8.55
C VAL A 127 3.76 13.51 8.50
N ARG A 128 2.87 13.16 7.58
CA ARG A 128 2.59 11.75 7.31
C ARG A 128 3.72 11.15 6.48
N SER A 129 4.15 9.94 6.83
CA SER A 129 5.31 9.32 6.17
C SER A 129 5.09 9.04 4.69
N ASP A 130 3.88 8.68 4.28
CA ASP A 130 3.52 8.49 2.88
C ASP A 130 3.72 9.77 2.06
N GLN A 131 3.37 10.93 2.61
CA GLN A 131 3.58 12.22 1.95
C GLN A 131 5.06 12.57 1.76
N LEU A 132 5.89 12.26 2.76
CA LEU A 132 7.33 12.41 2.64
C LEU A 132 7.91 11.50 1.55
N TRP A 133 7.51 10.22 1.54
CA TRP A 133 7.93 9.29 0.49
C TRP A 133 7.47 9.73 -0.89
N MET A 134 6.26 10.28 -1.02
CA MET A 134 5.81 10.88 -2.28
C MET A 134 6.72 12.02 -2.73
N LEU A 135 7.11 12.93 -1.82
CA LEU A 135 8.05 14.00 -2.13
C LEU A 135 9.39 13.42 -2.59
N LEU A 136 10.02 12.55 -1.82
CA LEU A 136 11.34 11.95 -2.12
C LEU A 136 11.36 11.21 -3.47
N LEU A 137 10.33 10.42 -3.73
CA LEU A 137 10.17 9.66 -4.97
C LEU A 137 9.77 10.55 -6.16
N SER A 138 9.25 11.75 -5.92
CA SER A 138 8.99 12.74 -6.99
C SER A 138 10.24 13.50 -7.40
N LEU A 139 11.17 13.71 -6.46
CA LEU A 139 12.42 14.42 -6.68
C LEU A 139 13.52 13.54 -7.27
N THR A 140 13.40 12.22 -7.13
CA THR A 140 14.38 11.25 -7.61
C THR A 140 13.76 10.28 -8.60
N LYS A 141 14.47 9.96 -9.70
CA LYS A 141 14.05 8.88 -10.60
C LYS A 141 14.43 7.54 -9.99
N SER A 142 13.52 6.99 -9.18
CA SER A 142 13.75 5.75 -8.43
C SER A 142 12.64 4.71 -8.66
N PRO A 143 12.55 4.12 -9.88
CA PRO A 143 11.48 3.19 -10.23
C PRO A 143 11.48 1.89 -9.41
N ASN A 144 12.64 1.37 -9.02
CA ASN A 144 12.73 0.14 -8.22
C ASN A 144 12.41 0.43 -6.75
N PHE A 145 12.94 1.50 -6.19
CA PHE A 145 12.65 1.91 -4.83
C PHE A 145 11.20 2.35 -4.67
N LYS A 146 10.61 3.01 -5.68
CA LYS A 146 9.18 3.30 -5.73
C LYS A 146 8.34 2.02 -5.66
N LYS A 147 8.67 0.98 -6.43
CA LYS A 147 7.99 -0.32 -6.34
C LYS A 147 8.09 -0.91 -4.93
N LEU A 148 9.27 -0.85 -4.32
CA LEU A 148 9.49 -1.32 -2.94
C LEU A 148 8.59 -0.57 -1.96
N ILE A 149 8.64 0.77 -1.96
CA ILE A 149 7.84 1.61 -1.07
C ILE A 149 6.35 1.40 -1.29
N CYS A 150 5.86 1.43 -2.53
CA CYS A 150 4.45 1.15 -2.84
C CYS A 150 4.02 -0.25 -2.37
N PHE A 151 4.89 -1.25 -2.53
CA PHE A 151 4.61 -2.60 -2.01
C PHE A 151 4.49 -2.60 -0.49
N LEU A 152 5.39 -1.93 0.23
CA LEU A 152 5.36 -1.86 1.69
C LEU A 152 4.10 -1.14 2.20
N TYR A 153 3.72 -0.01 1.59
CA TYR A 153 2.48 0.70 1.93
C TYR A 153 1.21 -0.04 1.52
N SER A 154 1.29 -1.03 0.62
CA SER A 154 0.17 -1.92 0.30
C SER A 154 -0.03 -3.04 1.33
N LEU A 155 0.93 -3.23 2.25
CA LEU A 155 0.78 -4.20 3.33
C LEU A 155 -0.22 -3.64 4.36
N PRO A 156 -1.32 -4.35 4.65
CA PRO A 156 -2.24 -3.91 5.69
C PRO A 156 -1.55 -3.99 7.05
N CYS A 157 -1.54 -2.88 7.79
CA CYS A 157 -0.95 -2.84 9.14
C CYS A 157 -1.77 -3.64 10.17
N SER A 158 -3.02 -3.96 9.86
CA SER A 158 -3.92 -4.69 10.76
C SER A 158 -4.94 -5.48 9.98
N ASN A 159 -5.42 -6.57 10.59
CA ASN A 159 -6.59 -7.30 10.11
C ASN A 159 -7.89 -6.48 10.27
N ALA A 160 -7.88 -5.36 11.00
CA ALA A 160 -9.05 -4.51 11.24
C ALA A 160 -9.77 -4.08 9.94
N TYR A 161 -9.03 -3.86 8.84
CA TYR A 161 -9.65 -3.57 7.54
C TYR A 161 -10.48 -4.74 7.02
N VAL A 162 -9.92 -5.95 7.09
CA VAL A 162 -10.58 -7.18 6.68
C VAL A 162 -11.73 -7.53 7.63
N GLU A 163 -11.56 -7.31 8.92
CA GLU A 163 -12.61 -7.47 9.93
C GLU A 163 -13.76 -6.48 9.74
N SER A 164 -13.47 -5.24 9.38
CA SER A 164 -14.49 -4.24 8.99
C SER A 164 -15.26 -4.71 7.76
N ALA A 165 -14.55 -5.17 6.71
CA ALA A 165 -15.17 -5.75 5.52
C ALA A 165 -16.08 -6.96 5.85
N PHE A 166 -15.66 -7.84 6.76
CA PHE A 166 -16.48 -8.97 7.21
C PHE A 166 -17.61 -8.56 8.14
N SER A 167 -17.42 -7.53 8.96
CA SER A 167 -18.47 -6.99 9.84
C SER A 167 -19.64 -6.45 9.01
N GLN A 168 -19.35 -5.77 7.90
CA GLN A 168 -20.36 -5.31 6.94
C GLN A 168 -21.20 -6.46 6.36
N MET A 169 -20.71 -7.70 6.36
CA MET A 169 -21.45 -8.87 5.86
C MET A 169 -21.94 -9.81 6.96
N LYS A 170 -21.65 -9.51 8.24
CA LYS A 170 -22.01 -10.38 9.36
C LYS A 170 -23.52 -10.66 9.42
N HIS A 171 -24.34 -9.66 9.11
CA HIS A 171 -25.79 -9.81 9.06
C HIS A 171 -26.24 -10.78 7.94
N LEU A 172 -25.64 -10.72 6.76
CA LEU A 172 -25.92 -11.63 5.63
C LEU A 172 -25.44 -13.06 5.90
N LEU A 173 -24.33 -13.22 6.63
CA LEU A 173 -23.75 -14.52 6.98
C LEU A 173 -24.46 -15.21 8.15
N SER A 174 -24.97 -14.44 9.12
CA SER A 174 -25.54 -14.98 10.37
C SER A 174 -27.04 -15.29 10.29
N ASP A 175 -27.75 -14.73 9.32
CA ASP A 175 -29.19 -14.94 9.19
C ASP A 175 -29.49 -16.30 8.54
N LYS A 176 -29.92 -17.27 9.36
CA LYS A 176 -30.29 -18.63 8.93
C LYS A 176 -31.40 -18.65 7.87
N ARG A 177 -32.16 -17.55 7.70
CA ARG A 177 -33.22 -17.45 6.69
C ARG A 177 -32.73 -17.09 5.29
N SER A 178 -31.50 -16.60 5.14
CA SER A 178 -30.89 -16.27 3.86
C SER A 178 -29.49 -16.87 3.77
N SER A 179 -29.39 -18.21 3.79
CA SER A 179 -28.11 -18.87 3.50
C SER A 179 -27.73 -18.60 2.05
N MET A 180 -26.96 -17.53 1.89
CA MET A 180 -26.45 -17.08 0.61
C MET A 180 -25.20 -17.90 0.28
N THR A 181 -25.00 -18.23 -0.99
CA THR A 181 -23.83 -19.03 -1.38
C THR A 181 -22.54 -18.23 -1.18
N THR A 182 -21.43 -18.94 -0.93
CA THR A 182 -20.11 -18.34 -0.72
C THR A 182 -19.65 -17.51 -1.92
N GLU A 183 -20.06 -17.90 -3.14
CA GLU A 183 -19.76 -17.19 -4.38
C GLU A 183 -20.47 -15.83 -4.42
N LEU A 184 -21.73 -15.78 -4.00
CA LEU A 184 -22.53 -14.56 -4.02
C LEU A 184 -22.06 -13.57 -2.94
N ILE A 185 -21.71 -14.07 -1.75
CA ILE A 185 -21.07 -13.28 -0.69
C ILE A 185 -19.73 -12.70 -1.19
N SER A 186 -18.92 -13.50 -1.89
CA SER A 186 -17.66 -13.04 -2.47
C SER A 186 -17.86 -11.95 -3.53
N ALA A 187 -18.87 -12.11 -4.39
CA ALA A 187 -19.18 -11.13 -5.43
C ALA A 187 -19.68 -9.80 -4.83
N GLU A 188 -20.57 -9.87 -3.84
CA GLU A 188 -21.07 -8.68 -3.14
C GLU A 188 -19.94 -7.94 -2.41
N LEU A 189 -19.08 -8.65 -1.70
CA LEU A 189 -17.93 -8.03 -1.03
C LEU A 189 -17.03 -7.30 -2.03
N LYS A 190 -16.75 -7.92 -3.19
CA LYS A 190 -15.94 -7.28 -4.24
C LYS A 190 -16.59 -6.00 -4.75
N ILE A 191 -17.91 -6.00 -4.92
CA ILE A 191 -18.64 -4.80 -5.35
C ILE A 191 -18.56 -3.71 -4.28
N ARG A 192 -18.92 -4.03 -3.04
CA ARG A 192 -18.98 -3.05 -1.93
C ARG A 192 -17.62 -2.48 -1.53
N LEU A 193 -16.54 -3.25 -1.69
CA LEU A 193 -15.19 -2.77 -1.37
C LEU A 193 -14.57 -1.94 -2.50
N ASN A 194 -15.04 -2.07 -3.74
CA ASN A 194 -14.45 -1.41 -4.91
C ASN A 194 -15.38 -0.36 -5.54
N SER A 195 -16.58 -0.16 -4.99
CA SER A 195 -17.55 0.80 -5.50
C SER A 195 -18.38 1.36 -4.35
N THR A 196 -18.68 2.67 -4.44
CA THR A 196 -19.64 3.35 -3.57
C THR A 196 -21.09 3.12 -4.02
N LEU A 197 -21.29 2.54 -5.22
CA LEU A 197 -22.60 2.24 -5.76
C LEU A 197 -23.20 1.01 -5.06
N SER A 198 -24.51 1.05 -4.81
CA SER A 198 -25.24 -0.15 -4.42
C SER A 198 -25.22 -1.20 -5.55
N CYS A 199 -25.45 -2.47 -5.23
CA CYS A 199 -25.46 -3.54 -6.24
C CYS A 199 -26.45 -3.28 -7.40
N THR A 200 -27.57 -2.60 -7.13
CA THR A 200 -28.59 -2.24 -8.13
C THR A 200 -28.15 -1.07 -9.00
N GLU A 201 -27.48 -0.07 -8.43
CA GLU A 201 -26.91 1.06 -9.16
C GLU A 201 -25.73 0.61 -10.01
N LEU A 202 -24.86 -0.25 -9.48
CA LEU A 202 -23.76 -0.82 -10.24
C LEU A 202 -24.28 -1.67 -11.40
N TYR A 203 -25.35 -2.46 -11.20
CA TYR A 203 -25.97 -3.22 -12.27
C TYR A 203 -26.48 -2.30 -13.39
N LYS A 204 -27.16 -1.21 -13.05
CA LYS A 204 -27.62 -0.21 -14.04
C LYS A 204 -26.45 0.48 -14.73
N TYR A 205 -25.40 0.83 -14.00
CA TYR A 205 -24.18 1.45 -14.52
C TYR A 205 -23.44 0.54 -15.52
N ILE A 206 -23.31 -0.75 -15.18
CA ILE A 206 -22.72 -1.74 -16.08
C ILE A 206 -23.56 -1.86 -17.36
N LEU A 207 -24.88 -1.86 -17.26
CA LEU A 207 -25.77 -1.92 -18.43
C LEU A 207 -25.70 -0.66 -19.31
N SER A 208 -25.45 0.51 -18.72
CA SER A 208 -25.33 1.77 -19.46
C SER A 208 -23.96 1.99 -20.11
N SER A 209 -22.93 1.22 -19.72
CA SER A 209 -21.56 1.38 -20.19
C SER A 209 -21.16 0.29 -21.18
N GLU A 210 -21.39 0.54 -22.47
CA GLU A 210 -21.06 -0.41 -23.55
C GLU A 210 -19.55 -0.77 -23.60
N ASP A 211 -18.67 0.18 -23.30
CA ASP A 211 -17.23 -0.07 -23.27
C ASP A 211 -16.82 -0.99 -22.12
N LEU A 212 -17.44 -0.85 -20.95
CA LEU A 212 -17.22 -1.74 -19.81
C LEU A 212 -17.72 -3.16 -20.13
N LEU A 213 -18.91 -3.27 -20.75
CA LEU A 213 -19.45 -4.56 -21.21
C LEU A 213 -18.54 -5.22 -22.26
N ARG A 214 -17.96 -4.42 -23.17
CA ARG A 214 -17.00 -4.89 -24.17
C ARG A 214 -15.71 -5.40 -23.50
N ALA A 215 -15.19 -4.66 -22.51
CA ALA A 215 -14.00 -5.06 -21.73
C ALA A 215 -14.26 -6.32 -20.88
N ILE A 216 -15.43 -6.44 -20.25
CA ILE A 216 -15.82 -7.64 -19.49
C ILE A 216 -15.91 -8.86 -20.40
N LYS A 217 -16.43 -8.70 -21.62
CA LYS A 217 -16.51 -9.76 -22.63
C LYS A 217 -15.16 -10.03 -23.32
N SER A 218 -14.18 -9.14 -23.20
CA SER A 218 -12.88 -9.34 -23.85
C SER A 218 -12.09 -10.43 -23.12
N ASP A 219 -11.41 -11.26 -23.90
CA ASP A 219 -10.50 -12.29 -23.39
C ASP A 219 -9.14 -11.73 -22.95
N GLU A 220 -8.96 -10.41 -22.97
CA GLU A 220 -7.73 -9.74 -22.58
C GLU A 220 -7.42 -9.97 -21.10
N LYS A 221 -8.46 -10.13 -20.27
CA LYS A 221 -8.37 -10.45 -18.84
C LYS A 221 -7.74 -11.84 -18.55
N TYR A 222 -7.66 -12.73 -19.53
CA TYR A 222 -7.11 -14.09 -19.38
C TYR A 222 -5.74 -14.28 -20.04
N THR A 223 -5.07 -13.21 -20.47
CA THR A 223 -3.76 -13.28 -21.13
C THR A 223 -2.69 -14.04 -20.33
N PHE A 224 -2.76 -14.04 -18.98
CA PHE A 224 -1.84 -14.79 -18.13
C PHE A 224 -1.97 -16.32 -18.24
N LYS A 225 -3.11 -16.86 -18.72
CA LYS A 225 -3.28 -18.31 -18.98
C LYS A 225 -2.66 -18.76 -20.31
N ARG A 226 -2.38 -17.84 -21.24
CA ARG A 226 -1.89 -18.18 -22.60
C ARG A 226 -0.38 -18.41 -22.70
N LYS A 227 0.39 -18.22 -21.62
CA LYS A 227 1.85 -18.42 -21.61
C LYS A 227 2.31 -19.88 -21.42
N TYR A 228 1.38 -20.84 -21.40
CA TYR A 228 1.68 -22.27 -21.19
C TYR A 228 0.95 -23.18 -22.20
N VAL A 229 0.82 -22.75 -23.45
CA VAL A 229 0.45 -23.62 -24.58
C VAL A 229 1.57 -23.59 -25.59
#